data_AF-A0A139I110-F1
#
_entry.id   AF-A0A139I110-F1
#
_cell.length_a   1.000
_cell.length_b   1.000
_cell.length_c   1.000
_cell.angle_alpha   90.00
_cell.angle_beta   90.00
_cell.angle_gamma   90.00
#
_symmetry.space_group_name_H-M   'P 1'
#
loop_
_entity.id
_entity.type
_entity.pdbx_description
1 polymer ?
#
loop_
_entity_poly.entity_id
_entity_poly.type
_entity_poly.pdbx_seq_one_letter_code
_entity_poly.pdbx_strand_id
1 'polypeptide(L)'
;MLSASQKRLISYVGKTKPSQITKPGWVGKAETFCENFEKENPEVKSAEIKGSQPPKSRDDPSDKEDVISIRFFDANGKRIATGHLHQDGTGKVVRW
;
A
#
# COMPACT_ATOMS: atom_id res chain seq x y z
N MET A 1 -23.18 22.20 -9.80
CA MET A 1 -22.13 22.33 -8.76
C MET A 1 -21.04 21.33 -9.11
N LEU A 2 -19.87 21.79 -9.56
CA LEU A 2 -18.73 20.91 -9.81
C LEU A 2 -18.21 20.44 -8.46
N SER A 3 -18.41 19.15 -8.14
CA SER A 3 -17.82 18.53 -6.96
C SER A 3 -16.31 18.58 -7.14
N ALA A 4 -15.62 19.43 -6.37
CA ALA A 4 -14.19 19.32 -6.20
C ALA A 4 -13.94 17.95 -5.57
N SER A 5 -13.49 16.98 -6.38
CA SER A 5 -13.02 15.70 -5.86
C SER A 5 -11.81 16.04 -4.99
N GLN A 6 -12.06 16.18 -3.69
CA GLN A 6 -11.05 16.45 -2.69
C GLN A 6 -10.13 15.25 -2.74
N LYS A 7 -8.97 15.40 -3.40
CA LYS A 7 -7.98 14.34 -3.57
C LYS A 7 -7.54 13.97 -2.16
N ARG A 8 -8.14 12.92 -1.59
CA ARG A 8 -7.71 12.40 -0.29
C ARG A 8 -6.32 11.85 -0.54
N LEU A 9 -5.35 12.44 0.15
CA LEU A 9 -3.97 12.01 0.10
C LEU A 9 -3.78 11.11 1.31
N ILE A 10 -3.86 9.79 1.09
CA ILE A 10 -3.50 8.81 2.11
C ILE A 10 -2.17 9.18 2.74
N SER A 11 -2.12 9.21 4.06
CA SER A 11 -0.89 9.56 4.79
C SER A 11 0.03 8.35 4.90
N TYR A 12 1.27 8.47 4.46
CA TYR A 12 2.26 7.41 4.66
C TYR A 12 2.90 7.53 6.04
N VAL A 13 2.66 6.53 6.89
CA VAL A 13 3.18 6.44 8.26
C VAL A 13 4.30 5.39 8.35
N GLY A 14 5.12 5.48 9.39
CA GLY A 14 6.24 4.56 9.62
C GLY A 14 7.57 5.01 9.01
N LYS A 15 8.52 4.07 8.94
CA LYS A 15 9.92 4.35 8.59
C LYS A 15 10.18 4.48 7.09
N THR A 16 9.32 3.87 6.27
CA THR A 16 9.51 3.79 4.82
C THR A 16 8.36 4.49 4.12
N LYS A 17 8.69 5.52 3.35
CA LYS A 17 7.77 6.18 2.40
C LYS A 17 7.85 5.50 1.03
N PRO A 18 6.84 5.67 0.15
CA PRO A 18 6.88 5.12 -1.21
C PRO A 18 8.16 5.52 -1.96
N SER A 19 8.59 6.78 -1.81
CA SER A 19 9.81 7.32 -2.42
C SER A 19 11.12 6.67 -1.94
N GLN A 20 11.08 5.89 -0.85
CA GLN A 20 12.24 5.19 -0.30
C GLN A 20 12.29 3.72 -0.73
N ILE A 21 11.37 3.28 -1.60
CA ILE A 21 11.45 1.95 -2.21
C ILE A 21 12.62 1.95 -3.20
N THR A 22 13.61 1.10 -2.95
CA THR A 22 14.88 1.12 -3.71
C THR A 22 14.78 0.44 -5.07
N LYS A 23 13.76 -0.40 -5.31
CA LYS A 23 13.54 -1.06 -6.60
C LYS A 23 12.81 -0.14 -7.58
N PRO A 24 13.33 0.05 -8.81
CA PRO A 24 12.68 0.90 -9.81
C PRO A 24 11.31 0.35 -10.23
N GLY A 25 10.37 1.25 -10.55
CA GLY A 25 9.02 0.88 -10.99
C GLY A 25 8.02 0.58 -9.87
N TRP A 26 8.45 0.57 -8.61
CA TRP A 26 7.59 0.28 -7.45
C TRP A 26 6.91 1.51 -6.85
N VAL A 27 7.59 2.65 -6.84
CA VAL A 27 7.11 3.89 -6.18
C VAL A 27 5.70 4.26 -6.64
N GLY A 28 5.51 4.49 -7.93
CA GLY A 28 4.20 4.88 -8.48
C GLY A 28 3.13 3.79 -8.37
N LYS A 29 3.54 2.51 -8.33
CA LYS A 29 2.62 1.38 -8.14
C LYS A 29 2.13 1.30 -6.70
N ALA A 30 3.02 1.45 -5.73
CA ALA A 30 2.66 1.54 -4.32
C ALA A 30 1.74 2.72 -4.05
N GLU A 31 2.03 3.88 -4.66
CA GLU A 31 1.18 5.07 -4.55
C GLU A 31 -0.21 4.82 -5.13
N THR A 32 -0.28 4.34 -6.38
CA THR A 32 -1.56 4.06 -7.05
C THR A 32 -2.38 3.01 -6.30
N PHE A 33 -1.74 1.96 -5.81
CA PHE A 33 -2.38 0.91 -5.03
C PHE A 33 -2.98 1.46 -3.72
N CYS A 34 -2.23 2.29 -3.00
CA CYS A 34 -2.71 2.93 -1.77
C CYS A 34 -3.86 3.90 -2.03
N GLU A 35 -3.76 4.73 -3.07
CA GLU A 35 -4.81 5.67 -3.45
C GLU A 35 -6.10 4.96 -3.87
N ASN A 36 -6.00 3.88 -4.64
CA ASN A 36 -7.16 3.10 -5.06
C ASN A 36 -7.82 2.42 -3.85
N PHE A 37 -7.02 1.86 -2.93
CA PHE A 37 -7.56 1.25 -1.73
C PHE A 37 -8.26 2.27 -0.81
N GLU A 38 -7.71 3.49 -0.67
CA GLU A 38 -8.36 4.57 0.09
C GLU A 38 -9.68 5.03 -0.56
N LYS A 39 -9.73 5.13 -1.90
CA LYS A 39 -10.96 5.51 -2.62
C LYS A 39 -12.09 4.51 -2.38
N GLU A 40 -11.76 3.22 -2.38
CA GLU A 40 -12.72 2.15 -2.13
C GLU A 40 -13.09 2.02 -0.64
N ASN A 41 -12.21 2.47 0.27
CA ASN A 41 -12.35 2.28 1.72
C ASN A 41 -12.14 3.61 2.45
N PRO A 42 -13.19 4.44 2.58
CA PRO A 42 -13.10 5.78 3.17
C PRO A 42 -12.66 5.82 4.64
N GLU A 43 -12.69 4.67 5.32
CA GLU A 43 -12.19 4.46 6.68
C GLU A 43 -10.66 4.49 6.77
N VAL A 44 -9.96 4.18 5.67
CA VAL A 44 -8.51 4.29 5.58
C VAL A 44 -8.10 5.75 5.69
N LYS A 45 -7.09 6.02 6.52
CA LYS A 45 -6.46 7.34 6.66
C LYS A 45 -4.97 7.31 6.44
N SER A 46 -4.33 6.18 6.74
CA SER A 46 -2.89 6.05 6.59
C SER A 46 -2.47 4.66 6.12
N ALA A 47 -1.31 4.62 5.47
CA ALA A 47 -0.65 3.40 5.03
C ALA A 47 0.79 3.33 5.55
N GLU A 48 1.23 2.17 6.02
CA GLU A 48 2.63 1.87 6.37
C GLU A 48 3.21 0.89 5.36
N ILE A 49 4.28 1.28 4.68
CA ILE A 49 5.04 0.40 3.80
C ILE A 49 6.08 -0.35 4.63
N LYS A 50 6.05 -1.69 4.56
CA LYS A 50 6.98 -2.55 5.30
C LYS A 50 8.24 -2.81 4.49
N GLY A 51 9.28 -2.07 4.82
CA GLY A 51 10.62 -2.25 4.25
C GLY A 51 10.81 -1.47 2.95
N SER A 52 12.05 -1.02 2.73
CA SER A 52 12.46 -0.28 1.53
C SER A 52 12.81 -1.19 0.35
N GLN A 53 13.04 -2.47 0.61
CA GLN A 53 13.41 -3.44 -0.42
C GLN A 53 12.36 -4.56 -0.42
N PRO A 54 11.58 -4.71 -1.50
CA PRO A 54 10.62 -5.81 -1.67
C PRO A 54 11.34 -7.16 -1.57
N PRO A 55 11.05 -7.98 -0.53
CA PRO A 55 11.54 -9.36 -0.49
C PRO A 55 10.74 -10.25 -1.45
N LYS A 56 11.30 -11.41 -1.79
CA LYS A 56 10.50 -12.50 -2.35
C LYS A 56 9.41 -12.91 -1.37
N SER A 57 8.25 -13.35 -1.87
CA SER A 57 7.20 -13.90 -1.02
C SER A 57 7.77 -15.03 -0.15
N ARG A 58 7.68 -14.88 1.17
CA ARG A 58 8.11 -15.94 2.12
C ARG A 58 7.02 -16.99 2.30
N ASP A 59 5.77 -16.58 2.15
CA ASP A 59 4.60 -17.42 2.38
C ASP A 59 4.28 -18.31 1.16
N ASP A 60 4.68 -17.89 -0.03
CA ASP A 60 4.58 -18.68 -1.27
C ASP A 60 5.96 -18.83 -1.95
N PRO A 61 6.73 -19.87 -1.63
CA PRO A 61 8.06 -20.10 -2.21
C PRO A 61 8.03 -20.35 -3.74
N SER A 62 6.87 -20.74 -4.27
CA SER A 62 6.62 -20.86 -5.71
C SER A 62 6.37 -19.53 -6.39
N ASP A 63 5.96 -18.51 -5.63
CA ASP A 63 5.80 -17.16 -6.11
C ASP A 63 7.19 -16.50 -6.19
N LYS A 64 7.72 -16.44 -7.41
CA LYS A 64 9.03 -15.86 -7.67
C LYS A 64 8.98 -14.34 -7.67
N GLU A 65 7.80 -13.74 -7.53
CA GLU A 65 7.63 -12.30 -7.57
C GLU A 65 8.03 -11.68 -6.24
N ASP A 66 8.65 -10.51 -6.38
CA ASP A 66 8.89 -9.64 -5.25
C ASP A 66 7.55 -9.08 -4.77
N VAL A 67 7.41 -8.94 -3.44
CA VAL A 67 6.19 -8.41 -2.83
C VAL A 67 6.53 -7.30 -1.85
N ILE A 68 5.70 -6.26 -1.78
CA ILE A 68 5.77 -5.25 -0.75
C ILE A 68 4.50 -5.27 0.10
N SER A 69 4.67 -5.43 1.41
CA SER A 69 3.55 -5.42 2.34
C SER A 69 3.21 -3.99 2.75
N ILE A 70 1.94 -3.62 2.61
CA ILE A 70 1.39 -2.31 2.94
C ILE A 70 0.31 -2.52 3.98
N ARG A 71 0.42 -1.87 5.14
CA ARG A 71 -0.59 -1.94 6.19
C ARG A 71 -1.47 -0.70 6.13
N PHE A 72 -2.78 -0.87 6.18
CA PHE A 72 -3.73 0.23 6.19
C PHE A 72 -4.31 0.42 7.58
N PHE A 73 -4.45 1.67 7.98
CA PHE A 73 -4.96 2.07 9.28
C PHE A 73 -6.11 3.06 9.16
N ASP A 74 -7.02 2.99 10.13
CA ASP A 74 -8.11 3.94 10.29
C ASP A 74 -7.65 5.26 10.95
N ALA A 75 -8.60 6.16 11.21
CA ALA A 75 -8.35 7.43 11.90
C ALA A 75 -7.83 7.29 13.34
N ASN A 76 -8.07 6.15 13.99
CA ASN A 76 -7.63 5.87 15.35
C ASN A 76 -6.24 5.19 15.37
N GLY A 77 -5.64 4.96 14.20
CA GLY A 77 -4.39 4.20 14.09
C GLY A 77 -4.60 2.68 14.27
N LYS A 78 -5.83 2.19 14.21
CA LYS A 78 -6.12 0.75 14.21
C LYS A 78 -5.84 0.18 12.84
N ARG A 79 -5.05 -0.90 12.78
CA ARG A 79 -4.82 -1.65 11.53
C ARG A 79 -6.11 -2.34 11.10
N ILE A 80 -6.57 -2.06 9.89
CA ILE A 80 -7.80 -2.62 9.33
C ILE A 80 -7.54 -3.59 8.18
N ALA A 81 -6.42 -3.43 7.47
CA ALA A 81 -6.11 -4.27 6.33
C ALA A 81 -4.60 -4.36 6.07
N THR A 82 -4.21 -5.33 5.25
CA THR A 82 -2.85 -5.45 4.74
C THR A 82 -2.85 -5.89 3.30
N GLY A 83 -2.31 -5.03 2.43
CA GLY A 83 -2.06 -5.32 1.03
C GLY A 83 -0.70 -5.96 0.83
N HIS A 84 -0.65 -6.98 -0.01
CA HIS A 84 0.57 -7.54 -0.56
C HIS A 84 0.60 -7.15 -2.04
N LEU A 85 1.42 -6.15 -2.37
CA LEU A 85 1.53 -5.60 -3.71
C LEU A 85 2.69 -6.26 -4.45
N HIS A 86 2.43 -6.75 -5.64
CA HIS A 86 3.39 -7.36 -6.55
C HIS A 86 3.99 -6.31 -7.50
N GLN A 87 5.09 -6.66 -8.16
CA GLN A 87 5.77 -5.73 -9.07
C GLN A 87 4.91 -5.32 -10.26
N ASP A 88 3.99 -6.17 -10.72
CA ASP A 88 3.10 -5.87 -11.85
C ASP A 88 2.06 -4.79 -11.50
N GLY A 89 1.79 -4.56 -10.21
CA GLY A 89 0.81 -3.61 -9.69
C GLY A 89 -0.44 -4.30 -9.15
N THR A 90 -0.55 -5.62 -9.28
CA THR A 90 -1.60 -6.41 -8.67
C THR A 90 -1.27 -6.68 -7.21
N GLY A 91 -2.29 -6.92 -6.40
CA GLY A 91 -2.05 -7.24 -5.01
C GLY A 91 -3.28 -7.77 -4.32
N LYS A 92 -3.06 -8.57 -3.27
CA LYS A 92 -4.13 -9.10 -2.43
C LYS A 92 -4.20 -8.31 -1.14
N VAL A 93 -5.39 -7.85 -0.79
CA VAL A 93 -5.65 -7.22 0.50
C VAL A 93 -6.33 -8.22 1.42
N VAL A 94 -5.71 -8.45 2.57
CA VAL A 94 -6.28 -9.26 3.65
C VAL A 94 -6.86 -8.31 4.70
N ARG A 95 -8.14 -8.51 5.03
CA ARG A 95 -8.90 -7.75 6.03
C ARG A 95 -9.18 -8.63 7.25
N TRP A 96 -9.33 -8.02 8.41
CA TRP A 96 -9.63 -8.69 9.68
C TRP A 96 -10.76 -7.96 10.40
#